data_AF-A0A3D4FA86-F1
#
_entry.id   AF-A0A3D4FA86-F1
#
_cell.length_a   1.000
_cell.length_b   1.000
_cell.length_c   1.000
_cell.angle_alpha   90.00
_cell.angle_beta   90.00
_cell.angle_gamma   90.00
#
_symmetry.space_group_name_H-M   'P 1'
#
loop_
_entity.id
_entity.type
_entity.pdbx_description
1 polymer ?
#
loop_
_entity_poly.entity_id
_entity_poly.type
_entity_poly.pdbx_seq_one_letter_code
_entity_poly.pdbx_strand_id
1 'polypeptide(L)'
;VSGMAGLALGVNPSLSNRDVQQLLIASARQVFEDPDTVANGAGFAHNHNVGFGIPDAGELVQLASQWHTRDPLVVKSFSTQPLVMIPDAGLRLKVEGVTVPDHLKNIVASTTMGLQPDRPTNLLPMSDEGMVVAAIAKDLTGKGAMIQRGTATFERKIQHAADAGAEFVVIYNNVDEAELIRMAGTDYSPIPAYFISKADGDELVQLMKRDPKLRMQLSMESVEHVFEVSDDMICEHVELIVDADHSFRGQLRITLESPSGTISVLQRLNHDDSRGPIRWAYRTTRHFFEPTAGTWKVRITDQDPDEIGTLRALRLSLMGTPIEDVDNDGLDDSWERRHFGNLRASGFEDSDADGASNAREQLLQTHPKVSDHLFRMELLPMDEDQLQLQWASLPGHVYEVMGLSGLGRTPKILGTVQAHGRYAEWMIKVDPTEQAFFQIVDRGMP
;
A
#
# COMPACT_ATOMS: atom_id res chain seq x y z
N VAL A 1 -16.11 2.08 15.53
CA VAL A 1 -15.66 0.66 15.49
C VAL A 1 -16.34 -0.22 16.55
N SER A 2 -16.27 0.09 17.85
CA SER A 2 -16.93 -0.74 18.89
C SER A 2 -18.44 -0.96 18.66
N GLY A 3 -19.16 0.08 18.22
CA GLY A 3 -20.56 -0.05 17.82
C GLY A 3 -20.79 -1.03 16.65
N MET A 4 -19.90 -1.04 15.66
CA MET A 4 -19.96 -1.97 14.52
C MET A 4 -19.72 -3.42 14.96
N ALA A 5 -18.74 -3.65 15.85
CA ALA A 5 -18.56 -4.97 16.47
C ALA A 5 -19.82 -5.40 17.26
N GLY A 6 -20.47 -4.46 17.95
CA GLY A 6 -21.75 -4.71 18.62
C GLY A 6 -22.88 -5.10 17.66
N LEU A 7 -22.96 -4.46 16.48
CA LEU A 7 -23.93 -4.83 15.43
C LEU A 7 -23.68 -6.25 14.90
N ALA A 8 -22.42 -6.57 14.57
CA ALA A 8 -22.04 -7.90 14.12
C ALA A 8 -22.39 -8.99 15.15
N LEU A 9 -22.03 -8.77 16.42
CA LEU A 9 -22.35 -9.68 17.53
C LEU A 9 -23.85 -9.75 17.84
N GLY A 10 -24.59 -8.67 17.59
CA GLY A 10 -26.04 -8.64 17.74
C GLY A 10 -26.76 -9.56 16.75
N VAL A 11 -26.20 -9.72 15.55
CA VAL A 11 -26.72 -10.64 14.51
C VAL A 11 -26.16 -12.04 14.66
N ASN A 12 -24.88 -12.18 15.03
CA ASN A 12 -24.23 -13.47 15.25
C ASN A 12 -23.45 -13.47 16.58
N PRO A 13 -24.08 -13.90 17.69
CA PRO A 13 -23.44 -13.90 19.01
C PRO A 13 -22.32 -14.94 19.18
N SER A 14 -22.14 -15.87 18.25
CA SER A 14 -21.07 -16.88 18.30
C SER A 14 -19.74 -16.43 17.71
N LEU A 15 -19.68 -15.23 17.13
CA LEU A 15 -18.44 -14.68 16.58
C LEU A 15 -17.37 -14.55 17.68
N SER A 16 -16.19 -15.09 17.40
CA SER A 16 -14.99 -14.84 18.18
C SER A 16 -14.43 -13.43 17.91
N ASN A 17 -13.46 -13.01 18.72
CA ASN A 17 -12.75 -11.76 18.46
C ASN A 17 -11.99 -11.75 17.11
N ARG A 18 -11.55 -12.92 16.62
CA ARG A 18 -10.88 -13.09 15.33
C ARG A 18 -11.88 -12.96 14.18
N ASP A 19 -13.05 -13.56 14.33
CA ASP A 19 -14.13 -13.43 13.35
C ASP A 19 -14.53 -11.97 13.17
N VAL A 20 -14.70 -11.22 14.27
CA VAL A 20 -15.02 -9.78 14.21
C VAL A 20 -13.92 -8.98 13.50
N GLN A 21 -12.64 -9.30 13.72
CA GLN A 21 -11.55 -8.62 13.00
C GLN A 21 -11.60 -8.89 11.50
N GLN A 22 -11.78 -10.15 11.10
CA GLN A 22 -11.85 -10.52 9.70
C GLN A 22 -13.07 -9.93 9.00
N LEU A 23 -14.22 -9.87 9.69
CA LEU A 23 -15.42 -9.19 9.21
C LEU A 23 -15.21 -7.69 9.03
N LEU A 24 -14.52 -7.03 9.96
CA LEU A 24 -14.16 -5.60 9.82
C LEU A 24 -13.24 -5.35 8.63
N ILE A 25 -12.29 -6.27 8.36
CA ILE A 25 -11.40 -6.19 7.19
C ILE A 25 -12.19 -6.43 5.91
N ALA A 26 -13.01 -7.48 5.87
CA ALA A 26 -13.79 -7.85 4.69
C ALA A 26 -14.79 -6.75 4.31
N SER A 27 -15.39 -6.05 5.28
CA SER A 27 -16.31 -4.94 5.02
C SER A 27 -15.62 -3.58 4.81
N ALA A 28 -14.28 -3.50 4.85
CA ALA A 28 -13.58 -2.23 4.75
C ALA A 28 -13.42 -1.74 3.30
N ARG A 29 -13.50 -0.42 3.14
CA ARG A 29 -13.28 0.28 1.87
C ARG A 29 -12.25 1.41 2.01
N GLN A 30 -11.39 1.54 1.01
CA GLN A 30 -10.44 2.65 0.89
C GLN A 30 -11.12 3.85 0.25
N VAL A 31 -11.44 4.88 1.03
CA VAL A 31 -12.17 6.08 0.57
C VAL A 31 -11.29 7.32 0.42
N PHE A 32 -10.01 7.21 0.77
CA PHE A 32 -9.05 8.30 0.67
C PHE A 32 -8.02 7.97 -0.40
N GLU A 33 -7.70 8.95 -1.25
CA GLU A 33 -6.56 8.86 -2.15
C GLU A 33 -5.29 9.11 -1.33
N ASP A 34 -4.48 8.07 -1.19
CA ASP A 34 -3.21 8.14 -0.48
C ASP A 34 -2.22 7.20 -1.22
N PRO A 35 -1.04 7.71 -1.63
CA PRO A 35 -0.06 6.92 -2.36
C PRO A 35 0.52 5.73 -1.57
N ASP A 36 0.34 5.67 -0.24
CA ASP A 36 0.67 4.50 0.59
C ASP A 36 -0.33 3.33 0.42
N THR A 37 -1.46 3.55 -0.27
CA THR A 37 -2.51 2.55 -0.46
C THR A 37 -2.13 1.56 -1.54
N VAL A 38 -1.85 0.32 -1.13
CA VAL A 38 -1.44 -0.77 -2.03
C VAL A 38 -2.14 -2.06 -1.62
N ALA A 39 -2.57 -2.85 -2.61
CA ALA A 39 -3.08 -4.19 -2.36
C ALA A 39 -1.98 -5.11 -1.82
N ASN A 40 -2.36 -5.97 -0.88
CA ASN A 40 -1.52 -7.04 -0.41
C ASN A 40 -1.59 -8.25 -1.37
N GLY A 41 -0.87 -9.33 -1.06
CA GLY A 41 -0.78 -10.53 -1.92
C GLY A 41 -2.10 -11.27 -2.11
N ALA A 42 -3.09 -11.03 -1.25
CA ALA A 42 -4.44 -11.60 -1.33
C ALA A 42 -5.46 -10.65 -1.99
N GLY A 43 -5.01 -9.50 -2.50
CA GLY A 43 -5.85 -8.50 -3.18
C GLY A 43 -6.53 -7.49 -2.26
N PHE A 44 -6.23 -7.49 -0.96
CA PHE A 44 -6.84 -6.54 -0.02
C PHE A 44 -6.03 -5.23 0.03
N ALA A 45 -6.68 -4.12 -0.32
CA ALA A 45 -6.08 -2.79 -0.25
C ALA A 45 -5.77 -2.40 1.21
N HIS A 46 -4.52 -2.03 1.48
CA HIS A 46 -4.06 -1.62 2.80
C HIS A 46 -3.24 -0.33 2.72
N ASN A 47 -3.42 0.53 3.72
CA ASN A 47 -2.71 1.79 3.88
C ASN A 47 -2.20 1.90 5.34
N HIS A 48 -1.02 2.46 5.57
CA HIS A 48 -0.45 2.57 6.92
C HIS A 48 -1.21 3.51 7.86
N ASN A 49 -1.87 4.54 7.33
CA ASN A 49 -2.62 5.54 8.08
C ASN A 49 -4.03 5.05 8.46
N VAL A 50 -4.68 4.27 7.59
CA VAL A 50 -6.09 3.84 7.77
C VAL A 50 -6.30 2.33 7.77
N GLY A 51 -5.24 1.52 7.69
CA GLY A 51 -5.31 0.06 7.63
C GLY A 51 -6.01 -0.42 6.36
N PHE A 52 -6.94 -1.37 6.49
CA PHE A 52 -7.79 -1.84 5.37
C PHE A 52 -8.88 -0.84 4.97
N GLY A 53 -8.97 0.31 5.64
CA GLY A 53 -9.91 1.38 5.33
C GLY A 53 -11.05 1.48 6.34
N ILE A 54 -12.20 2.01 5.90
CA ILE A 54 -13.37 2.24 6.75
C ILE A 54 -14.36 1.08 6.57
N PRO A 55 -14.67 0.29 7.62
CA PRO A 55 -15.69 -0.77 7.54
C PRO A 55 -17.08 -0.20 7.25
N ASP A 56 -17.79 -0.83 6.31
CA ASP A 56 -19.20 -0.58 6.04
C ASP A 56 -20.08 -1.40 7.00
N ALA A 57 -20.94 -0.72 7.76
CA ALA A 57 -21.75 -1.38 8.79
C ALA A 57 -22.84 -2.29 8.19
N GLY A 58 -23.39 -1.96 7.04
CA GLY A 58 -24.41 -2.77 6.37
C GLY A 58 -23.81 -4.07 5.84
N GLU A 59 -22.69 -3.95 5.12
CA GLU A 59 -21.93 -5.10 4.64
C GLU A 59 -21.45 -5.97 5.80
N LEU A 60 -20.89 -5.36 6.86
CA LEU A 60 -20.45 -6.08 8.05
C LEU A 60 -21.56 -6.95 8.65
N VAL A 61 -22.77 -6.40 8.81
CA VAL A 61 -23.92 -7.12 9.38
C VAL A 61 -24.40 -8.24 8.45
N GLN A 62 -24.41 -7.99 7.14
CA GLN A 62 -24.76 -9.00 6.15
C GLN A 62 -23.77 -10.17 6.20
N LEU A 63 -22.47 -9.89 6.17
CA LEU A 63 -21.41 -10.90 6.27
C LEU A 63 -21.50 -11.65 7.61
N ALA A 64 -21.70 -10.95 8.73
CA ALA A 64 -21.83 -11.54 10.05
C ALA A 64 -22.98 -12.56 10.14
N SER A 65 -24.10 -12.31 9.45
CA SER A 65 -25.27 -13.20 9.44
C SER A 65 -25.02 -14.56 8.79
N GLN A 66 -24.00 -14.65 7.93
CA GLN A 66 -23.63 -15.85 7.18
C GLN A 66 -22.24 -16.38 7.58
N TRP A 67 -21.58 -15.74 8.54
CA TRP A 67 -20.21 -16.02 8.90
C TRP A 67 -20.06 -17.34 9.65
N HIS A 68 -19.10 -18.14 9.20
CA HIS A 68 -18.67 -19.36 9.87
C HIS A 68 -17.44 -19.05 10.74
N THR A 69 -17.51 -19.42 12.02
CA THR A 69 -16.39 -19.24 12.97
C THR A 69 -15.14 -19.92 12.45
N ARG A 70 -14.00 -19.20 12.51
CA ARG A 70 -12.71 -19.72 12.05
C ARG A 70 -12.16 -20.81 12.96
N ASP A 71 -11.40 -21.71 12.35
CA ASP A 71 -10.61 -22.71 13.07
C ASP A 71 -9.63 -22.05 14.06
N PRO A 72 -9.21 -22.77 15.11
CA PRO A 72 -8.31 -22.23 16.13
C PRO A 72 -7.05 -21.62 15.55
N LEU A 73 -6.66 -20.45 16.08
CA LEU A 73 -5.42 -19.77 15.70
C LEU A 73 -4.21 -20.64 16.01
N VAL A 74 -3.32 -20.79 15.04
CA VAL A 74 -2.00 -21.39 15.20
C VAL A 74 -0.94 -20.30 15.16
N VAL A 75 0.11 -20.48 15.97
CA VAL A 75 1.27 -19.57 16.00
C VAL A 75 2.54 -20.36 15.69
N LYS A 76 3.32 -19.88 14.73
CA LYS A 76 4.63 -20.43 14.34
C LYS A 76 5.69 -19.37 14.57
N SER A 77 6.73 -19.70 15.33
CA SER A 77 7.80 -18.76 15.68
C SER A 77 9.17 -19.26 15.21
N PHE A 78 9.93 -18.36 14.62
CA PHE A 78 11.28 -18.59 14.10
C PHE A 78 12.22 -17.58 14.74
N SER A 79 13.36 -18.01 15.27
CA SER A 79 14.30 -17.13 15.98
C SER A 79 15.72 -17.28 15.44
N THR A 80 16.44 -16.17 15.37
CA THR A 80 17.83 -16.13 14.90
C THR A 80 18.65 -15.12 15.71
N GLN A 81 19.97 -15.24 15.64
CA GLN A 81 20.94 -14.32 16.26
C GLN A 81 22.05 -14.01 15.26
N PRO A 82 21.77 -13.19 14.22
CA PRO A 82 22.71 -13.00 13.12
C PRO A 82 23.99 -12.28 13.58
N LEU A 83 23.91 -11.41 14.59
CA LEU A 83 25.02 -10.63 15.13
C LEU A 83 25.82 -9.90 14.02
N VAL A 84 25.14 -9.04 13.27
CA VAL A 84 25.70 -8.32 12.10
C VAL A 84 25.61 -6.82 12.29
N MET A 85 26.62 -6.10 11.83
CA MET A 85 26.60 -4.62 11.82
C MET A 85 25.59 -4.12 10.81
N ILE A 86 24.89 -3.05 11.16
CA ILE A 86 23.96 -2.35 10.28
C ILE A 86 24.78 -1.33 9.47
N PRO A 87 24.73 -1.36 8.13
CA PRO A 87 25.40 -0.36 7.30
C PRO A 87 24.95 1.06 7.66
N ASP A 88 25.92 1.96 7.79
CA ASP A 88 25.71 3.38 8.09
C ASP A 88 25.22 4.14 6.85
N ALA A 89 24.37 5.16 7.07
CA ALA A 89 23.81 6.04 6.05
C ALA A 89 23.34 5.28 4.80
N GLY A 90 22.46 4.29 4.96
CA GLY A 90 22.14 3.29 3.94
C GLY A 90 21.44 3.82 2.70
N LEU A 91 20.92 5.05 2.67
CA LEU A 91 20.28 5.60 1.46
C LEU A 91 21.34 5.91 0.40
N ARG A 92 21.17 5.31 -0.78
CA ARG A 92 22.12 5.44 -1.89
C ARG A 92 21.43 5.85 -3.18
N LEU A 93 22.01 6.87 -3.83
CA LEU A 93 21.79 7.14 -5.26
C LEU A 93 22.89 6.45 -6.05
N LYS A 94 22.52 5.40 -6.79
CA LYS A 94 23.42 4.71 -7.71
C LYS A 94 23.35 5.39 -9.08
N VAL A 95 24.51 5.57 -9.71
CA VAL A 95 24.60 6.20 -11.03
C VAL A 95 25.47 5.33 -11.94
N GLU A 96 24.95 5.03 -13.12
CA GLU A 96 25.65 4.27 -14.16
C GLU A 96 25.76 5.09 -15.45
N GLY A 97 26.91 5.02 -16.10
CA GLY A 97 27.21 5.72 -17.34
C GLY A 97 28.64 5.44 -17.79
N VAL A 98 29.01 5.92 -18.98
CA VAL A 98 30.31 5.60 -19.60
C VAL A 98 31.45 6.34 -18.89
N THR A 99 31.18 7.56 -18.42
CA THR A 99 32.19 8.47 -17.87
C THR A 99 31.94 8.86 -16.42
N VAL A 100 31.20 8.05 -15.66
CA VAL A 100 30.87 8.35 -14.25
C VAL A 100 32.11 8.15 -13.38
N PRO A 101 32.62 9.21 -12.71
CA PRO A 101 33.69 9.10 -11.73
C PRO A 101 33.29 8.19 -10.56
N ASP A 102 34.26 7.53 -9.92
CA ASP A 102 33.98 6.54 -8.88
C ASP A 102 33.18 7.12 -7.69
N HIS A 103 33.40 8.38 -7.32
CA HIS A 103 32.67 9.02 -6.21
C HIS A 103 31.20 9.28 -6.52
N LEU A 104 30.81 9.35 -7.79
CA LEU A 104 29.40 9.55 -8.20
C LEU A 104 28.65 8.25 -8.46
N LYS A 105 29.32 7.08 -8.44
CA LYS A 105 28.66 5.79 -8.72
C LYS A 105 27.72 5.34 -7.61
N ASN A 106 28.00 5.73 -6.36
CA ASN A 106 27.23 5.35 -5.17
C ASN A 106 27.22 6.51 -4.17
N ILE A 107 26.33 7.48 -4.38
CA ILE A 107 26.26 8.72 -3.60
C ILE A 107 25.39 8.50 -2.36
N VAL A 108 25.87 8.97 -1.20
CA VAL A 108 25.09 9.00 0.03
C VAL A 108 23.94 9.99 -0.11
N ALA A 109 22.73 9.56 0.22
CA ALA A 109 21.55 10.40 0.18
C ALA A 109 20.92 10.55 1.57
N SER A 110 20.06 11.55 1.73
CA SER A 110 19.14 11.68 2.85
C SER A 110 17.70 11.55 2.37
N THR A 111 16.80 11.42 3.34
CA THR A 111 15.48 10.88 3.13
C THR A 111 14.38 11.93 3.05
N THR A 112 13.17 11.45 2.79
CA THR A 112 11.90 12.16 2.77
C THR A 112 10.99 11.61 3.89
N MET A 113 9.99 12.38 4.31
CA MET A 113 8.97 11.91 5.25
C MET A 113 7.88 11.05 4.59
N GLY A 114 7.73 11.16 3.27
CA GLY A 114 6.84 10.33 2.45
C GLY A 114 7.44 9.02 1.97
N LEU A 115 7.07 8.63 0.75
CA LEU A 115 7.46 7.36 0.14
C LEU A 115 8.98 7.22 -0.03
N GLN A 116 9.47 6.02 0.29
CA GLN A 116 10.86 5.63 0.08
C GLN A 116 10.87 4.25 -0.58
N PRO A 117 11.86 3.96 -1.45
CA PRO A 117 11.87 2.71 -2.19
C PRO A 117 12.41 1.58 -1.29
N ASP A 118 11.51 0.70 -0.84
CA ASP A 118 11.86 -0.48 -0.01
C ASP A 118 12.56 -1.61 -0.79
N ARG A 119 12.60 -1.48 -2.12
CA ARG A 119 13.44 -2.23 -3.06
C ARG A 119 14.16 -1.23 -3.96
N PRO A 120 15.33 -1.56 -4.52
CA PRO A 120 15.95 -0.73 -5.53
C PRO A 120 14.94 -0.41 -6.65
N THR A 121 14.80 0.87 -6.96
CA THR A 121 13.99 1.35 -8.09
C THR A 121 14.56 0.81 -9.41
N ASN A 122 13.85 0.98 -10.53
CA ASN A 122 14.44 0.68 -11.83
C ASN A 122 15.66 1.59 -12.09
N LEU A 123 16.65 1.09 -12.83
CA LEU A 123 17.77 1.91 -13.29
C LEU A 123 17.34 2.71 -14.51
N LEU A 124 16.97 3.98 -14.28
CA LEU A 124 16.25 4.81 -15.25
C LEU A 124 17.11 5.96 -15.80
N PRO A 125 16.87 6.40 -17.05
CA PRO A 125 17.45 7.63 -17.57
C PRO A 125 17.17 8.84 -16.66
N MET A 126 18.15 9.75 -16.58
CA MET A 126 18.05 10.97 -15.78
C MET A 126 17.48 12.14 -16.60
N SER A 127 16.70 13.02 -15.97
CA SER A 127 16.23 14.28 -16.57
C SER A 127 16.47 15.47 -15.63
N ASP A 128 17.15 16.51 -16.11
CA ASP A 128 17.41 17.74 -15.35
C ASP A 128 16.25 18.73 -15.52
N GLU A 129 15.59 19.04 -14.41
CA GLU A 129 14.41 19.91 -14.37
C GLU A 129 14.68 21.26 -13.69
N GLY A 130 15.94 21.55 -13.35
CA GLY A 130 16.33 22.78 -12.68
C GLY A 130 15.61 22.97 -11.35
N MET A 131 15.12 24.17 -11.06
CA MET A 131 14.52 24.49 -9.76
C MET A 131 13.02 24.14 -9.62
N VAL A 132 12.31 23.78 -10.69
CA VAL A 132 10.87 23.39 -10.65
C VAL A 132 10.02 24.30 -9.74
N VAL A 133 9.73 25.52 -10.20
CA VAL A 133 8.83 26.48 -9.51
C VAL A 133 7.42 26.52 -10.10
N ALA A 134 7.19 25.74 -11.15
CA ALA A 134 5.94 25.57 -11.88
C ALA A 134 5.90 24.15 -12.49
N ALA A 135 4.77 23.79 -13.11
CA ALA A 135 4.59 22.50 -13.76
C ALA A 135 5.67 22.19 -14.80
N ILE A 136 6.07 20.92 -14.86
CA ILE A 136 7.08 20.44 -15.81
C ILE A 136 6.36 20.06 -17.11
N ALA A 137 6.75 20.69 -18.22
CA ALA A 137 6.14 20.45 -19.53
C ALA A 137 6.72 19.22 -20.26
N LYS A 138 7.86 18.69 -19.79
CA LYS A 138 8.48 17.50 -20.38
C LYS A 138 7.75 16.24 -19.89
N ASP A 139 7.67 15.24 -20.75
CA ASP A 139 7.28 13.88 -20.35
C ASP A 139 8.45 13.16 -19.67
N LEU A 140 8.24 12.82 -18.41
CA LEU A 140 9.18 12.13 -17.53
C LEU A 140 8.85 10.65 -17.34
N THR A 141 7.86 10.10 -18.06
CA THR A 141 7.51 8.67 -18.03
C THR A 141 8.77 7.80 -18.23
N GLY A 142 9.01 6.89 -17.28
CA GLY A 142 10.16 5.99 -17.29
C GLY A 142 11.51 6.68 -17.03
N LYS A 143 11.53 7.84 -16.37
CA LYS A 143 12.74 8.60 -16.00
C LYS A 143 12.75 8.95 -14.53
N GLY A 144 13.95 9.16 -13.99
CA GLY A 144 14.13 9.84 -12.72
C GLY A 144 14.41 11.34 -12.92
N ALA A 145 13.82 12.18 -12.08
CA ALA A 145 13.99 13.64 -12.15
C ALA A 145 15.11 14.13 -11.21
N MET A 146 16.04 14.93 -11.73
CA MET A 146 17.00 15.71 -10.95
C MET A 146 16.47 17.14 -10.79
N ILE A 147 16.31 17.58 -9.53
CA ILE A 147 15.74 18.89 -9.20
C ILE A 147 16.65 19.62 -8.23
N GLN A 148 16.99 20.86 -8.53
CA GLN A 148 17.71 21.72 -7.60
C GLN A 148 16.77 22.25 -6.52
N ARG A 149 17.22 22.25 -5.26
CA ARG A 149 16.57 22.97 -4.17
C ARG A 149 16.45 24.46 -4.51
N GLY A 150 15.37 25.11 -4.06
CA GLY A 150 15.11 26.51 -4.36
C GLY A 150 13.96 27.06 -3.52
N THR A 151 13.18 27.97 -4.09
CA THR A 151 12.10 28.68 -3.38
C THR A 151 10.80 27.88 -3.22
N ALA A 152 10.53 26.90 -4.10
CA ALA A 152 9.37 26.01 -3.97
C ALA A 152 9.62 24.94 -2.88
N THR A 153 8.54 24.50 -2.22
CA THR A 153 8.59 23.42 -1.22
C THR A 153 9.01 22.08 -1.86
N PHE A 154 9.53 21.16 -1.05
CA PHE A 154 9.93 19.82 -1.52
C PHE A 154 8.74 19.05 -2.10
N GLU A 155 7.62 19.00 -1.37
CA GLU A 155 6.35 18.40 -1.83
C GLU A 155 5.95 18.91 -3.21
N ARG A 156 5.93 20.23 -3.42
CA ARG A 156 5.51 20.81 -4.70
C ARG A 156 6.43 20.42 -5.86
N LYS A 157 7.73 20.28 -5.60
CA LYS A 157 8.69 19.80 -6.61
C LYS A 157 8.43 18.34 -6.96
N ILE A 158 8.18 17.51 -5.95
CA ILE A 158 7.91 16.08 -6.13
C ILE A 158 6.58 15.88 -6.88
N GLN A 159 5.54 16.63 -6.51
CA GLN A 159 4.24 16.61 -7.18
C GLN A 159 4.38 16.99 -8.67
N HIS A 160 5.06 18.10 -9.00
CA HIS A 160 5.24 18.50 -10.41
C HIS A 160 6.00 17.46 -11.23
N ALA A 161 6.94 16.73 -10.62
CA ALA A 161 7.65 15.65 -11.29
C ALA A 161 6.77 14.42 -11.49
N ALA A 162 5.95 14.07 -10.50
CA ALA A 162 4.98 13.00 -10.59
C ALA A 162 3.89 13.29 -11.64
N ASP A 163 3.35 14.51 -11.66
CA ASP A 163 2.37 14.96 -12.66
C ASP A 163 2.94 14.88 -14.09
N ALA A 164 4.26 15.02 -14.23
CA ALA A 164 4.98 14.86 -15.49
C ALA A 164 5.37 13.40 -15.80
N GLY A 165 5.05 12.44 -14.92
CA GLY A 165 5.29 11.01 -15.10
C GLY A 165 6.63 10.48 -14.57
N ALA A 166 7.36 11.25 -13.77
CA ALA A 166 8.63 10.77 -13.20
C ALA A 166 8.39 9.60 -12.23
N GLU A 167 9.30 8.63 -12.23
CA GLU A 167 9.21 7.43 -11.38
C GLU A 167 9.74 7.69 -9.97
N PHE A 168 10.70 8.62 -9.85
CA PHE A 168 11.23 9.10 -8.58
C PHE A 168 11.98 10.42 -8.77
N VAL A 169 12.28 11.09 -7.65
CA VAL A 169 12.97 12.39 -7.63
C VAL A 169 14.26 12.32 -6.83
N VAL A 170 15.29 12.99 -7.34
CA VAL A 170 16.49 13.35 -6.58
C VAL A 170 16.53 14.87 -6.48
N ILE A 171 16.40 15.39 -5.26
CA ILE A 171 16.57 16.81 -4.99
C ILE A 171 18.01 17.05 -4.52
N TYR A 172 18.73 17.98 -5.13
CA TYR A 172 20.09 18.31 -4.69
C TYR A 172 20.16 19.72 -4.09
N ASN A 173 21.05 19.90 -3.12
CA ASN A 173 21.15 21.14 -2.35
C ASN A 173 21.58 22.33 -3.24
N ASN A 174 21.24 23.54 -2.79
CA ASN A 174 21.58 24.80 -3.48
C ASN A 174 22.50 25.72 -2.66
N VAL A 175 22.93 25.26 -1.48
CA VAL A 175 23.96 25.88 -0.64
C VAL A 175 25.24 25.06 -0.75
N ASP A 176 26.41 25.71 -0.82
CA ASP A 176 27.73 25.07 -0.91
C ASP A 176 28.17 24.48 0.44
N GLU A 177 27.34 23.60 0.98
CA GLU A 177 27.57 22.83 2.19
C GLU A 177 27.31 21.35 1.89
N ALA A 178 28.08 20.47 2.53
CA ALA A 178 27.89 19.02 2.42
C ALA A 178 26.66 18.52 3.20
N GLU A 179 25.94 19.40 3.88
CA GLU A 179 24.78 19.06 4.69
C GLU A 179 23.67 18.45 3.82
N LEU A 180 23.21 17.28 4.24
CA LEU A 180 22.05 16.61 3.69
C LEU A 180 20.82 16.97 4.52
N ILE A 181 19.70 17.23 3.85
CA ILE A 181 18.45 17.65 4.48
C ILE A 181 17.44 16.51 4.41
N ARG A 182 16.84 16.19 5.55
CA ARG A 182 15.60 15.38 5.61
C ARG A 182 14.43 16.23 5.10
N MET A 183 13.81 15.83 3.99
CA MET A 183 12.80 16.64 3.31
C MET A 183 11.45 16.59 4.05
N ALA A 184 11.23 17.55 4.95
CA ALA A 184 9.99 17.69 5.71
C ALA A 184 8.78 18.09 4.84
N GLY A 185 7.57 17.75 5.30
CA GLY A 185 6.30 18.10 4.65
C GLY A 185 6.03 17.35 3.36
N THR A 186 6.58 16.13 3.22
CA THR A 186 6.50 15.31 2.00
C THR A 186 5.68 14.04 2.21
N ASP A 187 4.97 13.93 3.33
CA ASP A 187 4.28 12.73 3.82
C ASP A 187 3.34 12.10 2.79
N TYR A 188 2.67 12.92 1.98
CA TYR A 188 1.74 12.51 0.92
C TYR A 188 2.32 12.64 -0.49
N SER A 189 3.64 12.75 -0.63
CA SER A 189 4.26 12.85 -1.95
C SER A 189 4.03 11.55 -2.74
N PRO A 190 3.60 11.65 -4.01
CA PRO A 190 3.10 10.50 -4.77
C PRO A 190 4.19 9.55 -5.27
N ILE A 191 5.45 9.99 -5.30
CA ILE A 191 6.59 9.21 -5.78
C ILE A 191 7.77 9.31 -4.80
N PRO A 192 8.65 8.29 -4.75
CA PRO A 192 9.81 8.31 -3.88
C PRO A 192 10.77 9.47 -4.19
N ALA A 193 11.40 10.01 -3.14
CA ALA A 193 12.35 11.12 -3.30
C ALA A 193 13.54 11.02 -2.35
N TYR A 194 14.75 11.24 -2.88
CA TYR A 194 16.00 11.34 -2.11
C TYR A 194 16.60 12.74 -2.21
N PHE A 195 17.41 13.10 -1.21
CA PHE A 195 18.17 14.36 -1.18
C PHE A 195 19.68 14.11 -1.25
N ILE A 196 20.42 14.87 -2.06
CA ILE A 196 21.89 14.77 -2.15
C ILE A 196 22.59 16.15 -1.99
N SER A 197 23.91 16.11 -1.81
CA SER A 197 24.72 17.32 -1.66
C SER A 197 24.67 18.20 -2.92
N LYS A 198 24.99 19.50 -2.76
CA LYS A 198 25.09 20.41 -3.91
C LYS A 198 26.20 20.00 -4.86
N ALA A 199 27.36 19.59 -4.31
CA ALA A 199 28.54 19.24 -5.09
C ALA A 199 28.25 18.07 -6.03
N ASP A 200 27.65 16.99 -5.52
CA ASP A 200 27.31 15.81 -6.31
C ASP A 200 26.23 16.13 -7.35
N GLY A 201 25.20 16.89 -6.94
CA GLY A 201 24.12 17.30 -7.84
C GLY A 201 24.59 18.17 -9.01
N ASP A 202 25.42 19.17 -8.74
CA ASP A 202 25.99 20.04 -9.79
C ASP A 202 26.87 19.24 -10.74
N GLU A 203 27.70 18.31 -10.24
CA GLU A 203 28.56 17.47 -11.08
C GLU A 203 27.74 16.52 -11.96
N LEU A 204 26.71 15.88 -11.41
CA LEU A 204 25.78 15.03 -12.17
C LEU A 204 25.08 15.81 -13.27
N VAL A 205 24.58 17.01 -13.00
CA VAL A 205 23.93 17.86 -14.02
C VAL A 205 24.91 18.24 -15.15
N GLN A 206 26.19 18.46 -14.86
CA GLN A 206 27.20 18.67 -15.90
C GLN A 206 27.50 17.41 -16.70
N LEU A 207 27.54 16.25 -16.04
CA LEU A 207 27.73 14.96 -16.72
C LEU A 207 26.55 14.61 -17.62
N MET A 208 25.32 14.90 -17.23
CA MET A 208 24.10 14.69 -18.04
C MET A 208 24.14 15.42 -19.38
N LYS A 209 24.85 16.56 -19.47
CA LYS A 209 25.05 17.28 -20.74
C LYS A 209 26.05 16.60 -21.68
N ARG A 210 26.91 15.72 -21.15
CA ARG A 210 28.00 15.05 -21.86
C ARG A 210 27.70 13.58 -22.15
N ASP A 211 26.99 12.91 -21.23
CA ASP A 211 26.61 11.51 -21.34
C ASP A 211 25.07 11.37 -21.29
N PRO A 212 24.40 11.33 -22.45
CA PRO A 212 22.95 11.16 -22.53
C PRO A 212 22.47 9.75 -22.13
N LYS A 213 23.40 8.81 -21.86
CA LYS A 213 23.08 7.45 -21.42
C LYS A 213 23.15 7.27 -19.92
N LEU A 214 23.39 8.35 -19.16
CA LEU A 214 23.37 8.30 -17.70
C LEU A 214 22.04 7.78 -17.18
N ARG A 215 22.17 6.87 -16.22
CA ARG A 215 21.04 6.30 -15.51
C ARG A 215 21.27 6.41 -14.02
N MET A 216 20.17 6.51 -13.28
CA MET A 216 20.19 6.51 -11.83
C MET A 216 19.16 5.56 -11.24
N GLN A 217 19.42 5.15 -10.01
CA GLN A 217 18.59 4.26 -9.22
C GLN A 217 18.65 4.68 -7.75
N LEU A 218 17.50 4.82 -7.12
CA LEU A 218 17.40 4.89 -5.66
C LEU A 218 17.48 3.49 -5.07
N SER A 219 18.28 3.31 -4.02
CA SER A 219 18.41 2.06 -3.29
C SER A 219 18.69 2.29 -1.80
N MET A 220 18.58 1.22 -1.01
CA MET A 220 18.97 1.20 0.39
C MET A 220 19.97 0.07 0.64
N GLU A 221 21.07 0.38 1.31
CA GLU A 221 22.00 -0.59 1.88
C GLU A 221 21.45 -1.00 3.26
N SER A 222 21.04 -2.26 3.37
CA SER A 222 20.40 -2.80 4.57
C SER A 222 21.10 -4.07 5.01
N VAL A 223 20.99 -4.38 6.31
CA VAL A 223 21.07 -5.78 6.74
C VAL A 223 19.81 -6.48 6.25
N GLU A 224 19.97 -7.59 5.54
CA GLU A 224 18.87 -8.48 5.18
C GLU A 224 19.00 -9.80 5.94
N HIS A 225 17.91 -10.24 6.57
CA HIS A 225 17.79 -11.59 7.13
C HIS A 225 16.57 -12.29 6.53
N VAL A 226 16.76 -13.57 6.22
CA VAL A 226 15.74 -14.41 5.56
C VAL A 226 15.27 -15.49 6.53
N PHE A 227 13.95 -15.65 6.64
CA PHE A 227 13.31 -16.81 7.25
C PHE A 227 12.66 -17.66 6.16
N GLU A 228 12.99 -18.94 6.13
CA GLU A 228 12.28 -19.92 5.31
C GLU A 228 11.17 -20.56 6.13
N VAL A 229 9.93 -20.39 5.69
CA VAL A 229 8.73 -20.90 6.36
C VAL A 229 8.12 -21.99 5.49
N SER A 230 7.76 -23.12 6.09
CA SER A 230 7.12 -24.26 5.40
C SER A 230 5.76 -24.60 5.99
N ASP A 231 5.26 -23.77 6.91
CA ASP A 231 3.95 -23.95 7.51
C ASP A 231 2.91 -23.26 6.61
N ASP A 232 2.01 -24.06 6.05
CA ASP A 232 0.92 -23.61 5.19
C ASP A 232 -0.23 -23.09 6.06
N MET A 233 -0.39 -21.77 6.10
CA MET A 233 -1.47 -21.10 6.81
C MET A 233 -1.93 -19.87 6.04
N ILE A 234 -3.19 -19.52 6.21
CA ILE A 234 -3.70 -18.20 5.89
C ILE A 234 -3.29 -17.24 7.00
N CYS A 235 -2.49 -16.22 6.65
CA CYS A 235 -1.95 -15.27 7.59
C CYS A 235 -3.06 -14.37 8.19
N GLU A 236 -2.98 -14.11 9.50
CA GLU A 236 -3.81 -13.11 10.18
C GLU A 236 -2.93 -12.00 10.76
N HIS A 237 -2.01 -12.35 11.65
CA HIS A 237 -1.12 -11.38 12.30
C HIS A 237 0.32 -11.82 12.16
N VAL A 238 1.20 -10.83 12.02
CA VAL A 238 2.64 -11.06 12.06
C VAL A 238 3.25 -10.21 13.16
N GLU A 239 4.09 -10.84 13.99
CA GLU A 239 4.92 -10.15 14.98
C GLU A 239 6.39 -10.37 14.64
N LEU A 240 7.16 -9.29 14.60
CA LEU A 240 8.62 -9.32 14.50
C LEU A 240 9.21 -8.71 15.77
N ILE A 241 9.89 -9.52 16.56
CA ILE A 241 10.71 -9.03 17.67
C ILE A 241 12.11 -8.72 17.13
N VAL A 242 12.53 -7.46 17.27
CA VAL A 242 13.87 -7.00 16.86
C VAL A 242 14.69 -6.65 18.09
N ASP A 243 15.90 -7.18 18.15
CA ASP A 243 16.93 -6.79 19.11
C ASP A 243 18.13 -6.23 18.37
N ALA A 244 18.26 -4.91 18.37
CA ALA A 244 19.37 -4.17 17.80
C ALA A 244 19.90 -3.14 18.81
N ASP A 245 21.21 -2.90 18.77
CA ASP A 245 21.86 -1.82 19.52
C ASP A 245 22.21 -0.72 18.54
N HIS A 246 21.46 0.38 18.57
CA HIS A 246 21.72 1.61 17.82
C HIS A 246 21.65 2.79 18.80
N SER A 247 22.47 3.83 18.61
CA SER A 247 22.49 5.00 19.49
C SER A 247 21.17 5.78 19.43
N PHE A 248 20.60 5.92 18.22
CA PHE A 248 19.34 6.62 17.97
C PHE A 248 18.38 5.73 17.18
N ARG A 249 17.48 5.02 17.86
CA ARG A 249 16.61 4.02 17.22
C ARG A 249 15.68 4.63 16.17
N GLY A 250 15.34 5.91 16.28
CA GLY A 250 14.50 6.62 15.32
C GLY A 250 15.10 6.74 13.92
N GLN A 251 16.42 6.55 13.77
CA GLN A 251 17.11 6.52 12.46
C GLN A 251 16.96 5.19 11.73
N LEU A 252 16.56 4.12 12.43
CA LEU A 252 16.39 2.81 11.80
C LEU A 252 15.07 2.72 11.04
N ARG A 253 15.14 2.26 9.79
CA ARG A 253 13.99 1.76 9.03
C ARG A 253 13.97 0.23 9.12
N ILE A 254 12.83 -0.31 9.55
CA ILE A 254 12.62 -1.76 9.69
C ILE A 254 11.47 -2.16 8.79
N THR A 255 11.73 -3.07 7.85
CA THR A 255 10.71 -3.61 6.94
C THR A 255 10.66 -5.13 7.00
N LEU A 256 9.47 -5.65 6.72
CA LEU A 256 9.20 -7.08 6.59
C LEU A 256 8.49 -7.33 5.26
N GLU A 257 9.08 -8.18 4.42
CA GLU A 257 8.53 -8.61 3.14
C GLU A 257 8.02 -10.06 3.27
N SER A 258 6.78 -10.29 2.86
CA SER A 258 6.17 -11.63 2.80
C SER A 258 6.54 -12.38 1.52
N PRO A 259 6.28 -13.70 1.44
CA PRO A 259 6.50 -14.50 0.23
C PRO A 259 5.75 -13.98 -0.99
N SER A 260 4.55 -13.42 -0.79
CA SER A 260 3.74 -12.78 -1.84
C SER A 260 4.29 -11.40 -2.28
N GLY A 261 5.37 -10.92 -1.66
CA GLY A 261 6.05 -9.68 -2.02
C GLY A 261 5.48 -8.42 -1.37
N THR A 262 4.50 -8.54 -0.48
CA THR A 262 3.95 -7.41 0.30
C THR A 262 4.96 -6.94 1.33
N ILE A 263 5.13 -5.62 1.47
CA ILE A 263 6.08 -5.03 2.41
C ILE A 263 5.33 -4.29 3.52
N SER A 264 5.58 -4.68 4.77
CA SER A 264 5.22 -3.93 5.96
C SER A 264 6.39 -3.06 6.40
N VAL A 265 6.20 -1.74 6.39
CA VAL A 265 7.10 -0.80 7.09
C VAL A 265 6.74 -0.80 8.58
N LEU A 266 7.55 -1.52 9.37
CA LEU A 266 7.34 -1.71 10.81
C LEU A 266 7.88 -0.56 11.65
N GLN A 267 8.95 0.08 11.15
CA GLN A 267 9.45 1.32 11.70
C GLN A 267 9.89 2.25 10.56
N ARG A 268 9.39 3.48 10.60
CA ARG A 268 9.81 4.61 9.75
C ARG A 268 10.82 5.47 10.49
N LEU A 269 11.56 6.29 9.74
CA LEU A 269 12.32 7.40 10.32
C LEU A 269 11.41 8.21 11.24
N ASN A 270 11.89 8.52 12.44
CA ASN A 270 11.19 9.36 13.39
C ASN A 270 12.17 10.10 14.31
N HIS A 271 11.64 10.89 15.25
CA HIS A 271 12.43 11.75 16.13
C HIS A 271 12.85 11.08 17.45
N ASP A 272 12.73 9.75 17.56
CA ASP A 272 13.14 9.03 18.75
C ASP A 272 14.66 8.88 18.83
N ASP A 273 15.26 9.57 19.78
CA ASP A 273 16.70 9.62 20.03
C ASP A 273 17.17 8.62 21.10
N SER A 274 16.33 7.66 21.48
CA SER A 274 16.69 6.63 22.45
C SER A 274 17.47 5.49 21.82
N ARG A 275 18.29 4.79 22.63
CA ARG A 275 18.99 3.58 22.20
C ARG A 275 18.04 2.41 21.88
N GLY A 276 18.42 1.54 20.96
CA GLY A 276 17.72 0.28 20.65
C GLY A 276 17.38 0.11 19.16
N PRO A 277 16.31 -0.62 18.79
CA PRO A 277 15.31 -1.25 19.65
C PRO A 277 15.81 -2.49 20.40
N ILE A 278 15.56 -2.57 21.71
CA ILE A 278 15.97 -3.72 22.54
C ILE A 278 14.79 -4.67 22.72
N ARG A 279 14.79 -5.80 21.99
CA ARG A 279 13.74 -6.84 22.04
C ARG A 279 12.33 -6.25 21.90
N TRP A 280 12.16 -5.33 20.96
CA TRP A 280 10.89 -4.67 20.70
C TRP A 280 10.03 -5.50 19.77
N ALA A 281 8.75 -5.67 20.09
CA ALA A 281 7.78 -6.39 19.27
C ALA A 281 7.04 -5.42 18.33
N TYR A 282 7.33 -5.51 17.03
CA TYR A 282 6.55 -4.87 15.98
C TYR A 282 5.45 -5.81 15.52
N ARG A 283 4.23 -5.29 15.28
CA ARG A 283 3.10 -6.08 14.77
C ARG A 283 2.55 -5.44 13.51
N THR A 284 2.08 -6.26 12.58
CA THR A 284 1.42 -5.82 11.35
C THR A 284 0.25 -6.72 10.99
N THR A 285 -0.79 -6.12 10.42
CA THR A 285 -1.97 -6.78 9.84
C THR A 285 -1.96 -6.75 8.33
N ARG A 286 -0.95 -6.14 7.68
CA ARG A 286 -0.93 -5.91 6.23
C ARG A 286 -0.90 -7.20 5.41
N HIS A 287 -0.38 -8.28 5.99
CA HIS A 287 -0.26 -9.60 5.35
C HIS A 287 -1.50 -10.48 5.53
N PHE A 288 -2.61 -9.94 6.07
CA PHE A 288 -3.84 -10.72 6.25
C PHE A 288 -4.26 -11.41 4.95
N PHE A 289 -4.66 -12.67 5.07
CA PHE A 289 -5.10 -13.55 4.00
C PHE A 289 -4.03 -14.01 3.00
N GLU A 290 -2.77 -13.59 3.14
CA GLU A 290 -1.66 -14.14 2.34
C GLU A 290 -1.24 -15.53 2.84
N PRO A 291 -0.67 -16.38 1.97
CA PRO A 291 -0.02 -17.61 2.38
C PRO A 291 1.21 -17.30 3.27
N THR A 292 1.41 -18.10 4.33
CA THR A 292 2.57 -17.94 5.21
C THR A 292 3.82 -18.66 4.74
N ALA A 293 3.68 -19.69 3.92
CA ALA A 293 4.79 -20.50 3.43
C ALA A 293 5.63 -19.74 2.39
N GLY A 294 6.94 -19.96 2.44
CA GLY A 294 7.94 -19.34 1.57
C GLY A 294 8.89 -18.40 2.32
N THR A 295 9.50 -17.52 1.55
CA THR A 295 10.63 -16.69 1.98
C THR A 295 10.16 -15.36 2.57
N TRP A 296 10.38 -15.15 3.85
CA TRP A 296 10.17 -13.87 4.54
C TRP A 296 11.49 -13.11 4.67
N LYS A 297 11.50 -11.81 4.34
CA LYS A 297 12.72 -11.00 4.38
C LYS A 297 12.56 -9.83 5.35
N VAL A 298 13.44 -9.76 6.34
CA VAL A 298 13.57 -8.61 7.25
C VAL A 298 14.71 -7.74 6.75
N ARG A 299 14.45 -6.45 6.54
CA ARG A 299 15.51 -5.46 6.24
C ARG A 299 15.57 -4.40 7.33
N ILE A 300 16.79 -4.14 7.80
CA ILE A 300 17.09 -3.06 8.75
C ILE A 300 18.11 -2.14 8.11
N THR A 301 17.73 -0.87 7.97
CA THR A 301 18.52 0.17 7.33
C THR A 301 18.73 1.30 8.31
N ASP A 302 19.98 1.72 8.50
CA ASP A 302 20.25 3.00 9.12
C ASP A 302 20.14 4.10 8.07
N GLN A 303 19.40 5.17 8.35
CA GLN A 303 19.05 6.19 7.35
C GLN A 303 19.88 7.46 7.44
N ASP A 304 20.69 7.60 8.49
CA ASP A 304 21.50 8.78 8.76
C ASP A 304 22.97 8.38 8.98
N PRO A 305 23.92 9.32 8.88
CA PRO A 305 25.35 9.06 9.09
C PRO A 305 25.78 9.07 10.57
N ASP A 306 27.02 8.61 10.79
CA ASP A 306 27.89 8.78 11.97
C ASP A 306 27.71 7.79 13.12
N GLU A 307 26.57 7.11 13.23
CA GLU A 307 26.34 6.08 14.23
C GLU A 307 26.19 4.71 13.57
N ILE A 308 26.68 3.65 14.20
CA ILE A 308 26.58 2.31 13.63
C ILE A 308 25.90 1.39 14.63
N GLY A 309 24.84 0.74 14.17
CA GLY A 309 24.14 -0.26 14.96
C GLY A 309 24.61 -1.68 14.74
N THR A 310 24.19 -2.59 15.62
CA THR A 310 24.34 -4.04 15.43
C THR A 310 23.00 -4.73 15.61
N LEU A 311 22.58 -5.53 14.63
CA LEU A 311 21.47 -6.45 14.75
C LEU A 311 21.92 -7.69 15.52
N ARG A 312 21.34 -7.91 16.70
CA ARG A 312 21.71 -9.00 17.62
C ARG A 312 20.81 -10.21 17.48
N ALA A 313 19.49 -10.00 17.41
CA ALA A 313 18.52 -11.08 17.30
C ALA A 313 17.24 -10.66 16.59
N LEU A 314 16.59 -11.64 15.96
CA LEU A 314 15.24 -11.50 15.41
C LEU A 314 14.39 -12.69 15.86
N ARG A 315 13.09 -12.45 16.08
CA ARG A 315 12.08 -13.51 16.15
C ARG A 315 10.87 -13.12 15.31
N LEU A 316 10.59 -13.90 14.27
CA LEU A 316 9.38 -13.80 13.48
C LEU A 316 8.33 -14.74 14.07
N SER A 317 7.11 -14.25 14.32
CA SER A 317 5.97 -15.07 14.70
C SER A 317 4.81 -14.82 13.74
N LEU A 318 4.38 -15.87 13.06
CA LEU A 318 3.25 -15.88 12.14
C LEU A 318 2.06 -16.50 12.85
N MET A 319 0.91 -15.83 12.75
CA MET A 319 -0.34 -16.24 13.39
C MET A 319 -1.39 -16.38 12.30
N GLY A 320 -2.07 -17.51 12.24
CA GLY A 320 -3.00 -17.80 11.16
C GLY A 320 -3.83 -19.06 11.36
N THR A 321 -4.54 -19.43 10.31
CA THR A 321 -5.30 -20.68 10.23
C THR A 321 -4.62 -21.63 9.26
N PRO A 322 -4.26 -22.86 9.66
CA PRO A 322 -3.67 -23.85 8.76
C PRO A 322 -4.58 -24.20 7.58
N ILE A 323 -3.96 -24.43 6.43
CA ILE A 323 -4.62 -24.90 5.21
C ILE A 323 -3.75 -25.98 4.54
N GLU A 324 -4.30 -26.66 3.54
CA GLU A 324 -3.50 -27.39 2.55
C GLU A 324 -3.32 -26.47 1.33
N ASP A 325 -2.10 -26.12 0.95
CA ASP A 325 -1.81 -25.17 -0.14
C ASP A 325 -0.52 -25.61 -0.86
N VAL A 326 -0.66 -26.43 -1.90
CA VAL A 326 0.49 -27.08 -2.56
C VAL A 326 1.27 -26.11 -3.45
N ASP A 327 0.61 -25.11 -4.04
CA ASP A 327 1.20 -24.13 -4.95
C ASP A 327 1.50 -22.76 -4.30
N ASN A 328 1.23 -22.61 -3.01
CA ASN A 328 1.54 -21.45 -2.16
C ASN A 328 0.90 -20.16 -2.66
N ASP A 329 -0.35 -20.22 -3.09
CA ASP A 329 -1.08 -19.09 -3.65
C ASP A 329 -2.05 -18.45 -2.64
N GLY A 330 -2.23 -19.05 -1.46
CA GLY A 330 -3.15 -18.60 -0.42
C GLY A 330 -4.57 -19.15 -0.58
N LEU A 331 -4.79 -20.14 -1.43
CA LEU A 331 -6.04 -20.89 -1.53
C LEU A 331 -5.89 -22.28 -0.92
N ASP A 332 -6.95 -22.76 -0.28
CA ASP A 332 -7.01 -24.11 0.24
C ASP A 332 -7.27 -25.08 -0.92
N ASP A 333 -6.39 -26.06 -1.10
CA ASP A 333 -6.41 -27.11 -2.12
C ASP A 333 -7.81 -27.77 -2.25
N SER A 334 -8.49 -27.98 -1.13
CA SER A 334 -9.80 -28.63 -1.09
C SER A 334 -10.91 -27.69 -1.58
N TRP A 335 -10.78 -26.39 -1.30
CA TRP A 335 -11.66 -25.35 -1.82
C TRP A 335 -11.45 -25.18 -3.32
N GLU A 336 -10.20 -25.09 -3.79
CA GLU A 336 -9.89 -25.00 -5.21
C GLU A 336 -10.40 -26.19 -6.02
N ARG A 337 -10.15 -27.42 -5.56
CA ARG A 337 -10.66 -28.61 -6.25
C ARG A 337 -12.18 -28.63 -6.33
N ARG A 338 -12.87 -28.06 -5.35
CA ARG A 338 -14.35 -27.98 -5.33
C ARG A 338 -14.87 -26.99 -6.38
N HIS A 339 -14.22 -25.84 -6.55
CA HIS A 339 -14.71 -24.75 -7.39
C HIS A 339 -14.06 -24.70 -8.80
N PHE A 340 -12.78 -25.05 -8.90
CA PHE A 340 -11.98 -25.04 -10.12
C PHE A 340 -11.70 -26.44 -10.68
N GLY A 341 -11.66 -27.47 -9.83
CA GLY A 341 -11.31 -28.84 -10.23
C GLY A 341 -9.81 -29.05 -10.45
N ASN A 342 -8.98 -28.06 -10.12
CA ASN A 342 -7.51 -28.06 -10.22
C ASN A 342 -6.94 -26.92 -9.35
N LEU A 343 -5.61 -26.90 -9.17
CA LEU A 343 -4.85 -25.89 -8.41
C LEU A 343 -4.13 -24.98 -9.41
N ARG A 344 -4.83 -24.01 -9.96
CA ARG A 344 -4.26 -23.08 -10.96
C ARG A 344 -4.81 -21.68 -10.81
N ALA A 345 -5.92 -21.54 -10.10
CA ALA A 345 -6.39 -20.23 -9.72
C ALA A 345 -5.33 -19.63 -8.79
N SER A 346 -5.32 -18.31 -8.69
CA SER A 346 -4.53 -17.65 -7.65
C SER A 346 -5.44 -16.93 -6.66
N GLY A 347 -5.02 -16.80 -5.40
CA GLY A 347 -5.75 -16.03 -4.39
C GLY A 347 -6.03 -14.57 -4.79
N PHE A 348 -5.19 -13.97 -5.64
CA PHE A 348 -5.34 -12.58 -6.10
C PHE A 348 -6.31 -12.42 -7.27
N GLU A 349 -6.60 -13.47 -8.03
CA GLU A 349 -7.49 -13.40 -9.20
C GLU A 349 -8.94 -13.12 -8.83
N ASP A 350 -9.64 -12.38 -9.69
CA ASP A 350 -11.09 -12.21 -9.66
C ASP A 350 -11.67 -12.97 -10.86
N SER A 351 -12.12 -14.20 -10.62
CA SER A 351 -12.40 -15.17 -11.68
C SER A 351 -13.78 -14.97 -12.35
N ASP A 352 -14.70 -14.25 -11.73
CA ASP A 352 -16.01 -13.87 -12.29
C ASP A 352 -16.21 -12.36 -12.49
N ALA A 353 -15.17 -11.57 -12.23
CA ALA A 353 -15.10 -10.13 -12.45
C ALA A 353 -16.14 -9.35 -11.65
N ASP A 354 -16.41 -9.79 -10.41
CA ASP A 354 -17.36 -9.17 -9.50
C ASP A 354 -16.73 -8.27 -8.43
N GLY A 355 -15.42 -8.08 -8.52
CA GLY A 355 -14.61 -7.25 -7.63
C GLY A 355 -14.12 -7.97 -6.37
N ALA A 356 -14.48 -9.25 -6.16
CA ALA A 356 -13.91 -10.08 -5.10
C ALA A 356 -12.75 -10.94 -5.63
N SER A 357 -11.61 -10.93 -4.92
CA SER A 357 -10.55 -11.89 -5.20
C SER A 357 -10.95 -13.30 -4.76
N ASN A 358 -10.35 -14.33 -5.35
CA ASN A 358 -10.58 -15.73 -4.96
C ASN A 358 -10.25 -15.94 -3.46
N ALA A 359 -9.26 -15.23 -2.91
CA ALA A 359 -8.95 -15.27 -1.48
C ALA A 359 -10.09 -14.70 -0.63
N ARG A 360 -10.76 -13.63 -1.11
CA ARG A 360 -11.97 -13.09 -0.47
C ARG A 360 -13.14 -14.07 -0.60
N GLU A 361 -13.34 -14.68 -1.76
CA GLU A 361 -14.38 -15.67 -1.99
C GLU A 361 -14.21 -16.89 -1.06
N GLN A 362 -12.98 -17.40 -0.93
CA GLN A 362 -12.63 -18.44 0.03
C GLN A 362 -12.93 -18.03 1.47
N LEU A 363 -12.55 -16.80 1.85
CA LEU A 363 -12.84 -16.25 3.16
C LEU A 363 -14.35 -16.25 3.44
N LEU A 364 -15.16 -15.81 2.49
CA LEU A 364 -16.61 -15.68 2.61
C LEU A 364 -17.37 -16.98 2.34
N GLN A 365 -16.69 -18.03 1.86
CA GLN A 365 -17.28 -19.29 1.39
C GLN A 365 -18.31 -19.10 0.26
N THR A 366 -18.08 -18.09 -0.59
CA THR A 366 -18.84 -17.79 -1.80
C THR A 366 -18.28 -18.59 -2.99
N HIS A 367 -18.87 -18.41 -4.19
CA HIS A 367 -18.54 -19.22 -5.35
C HIS A 367 -17.74 -18.39 -6.35
N PRO A 368 -16.43 -18.65 -6.56
CA PRO A 368 -15.51 -17.77 -7.27
C PRO A 368 -15.71 -17.71 -8.79
N LYS A 369 -16.74 -18.37 -9.32
CA LYS A 369 -17.08 -18.33 -10.76
C LYS A 369 -18.52 -17.88 -11.01
N VAL A 370 -19.18 -17.43 -9.96
CA VAL A 370 -20.58 -17.02 -9.99
C VAL A 370 -20.67 -15.75 -9.19
N SER A 371 -20.72 -14.65 -9.94
CA SER A 371 -20.82 -13.31 -9.38
C SER A 371 -21.91 -13.26 -8.30
N ASP A 372 -21.51 -12.89 -7.08
CA ASP A 372 -22.43 -12.60 -5.99
C ASP A 372 -22.96 -11.16 -6.06
N HIS A 373 -22.46 -10.39 -7.03
CA HIS A 373 -22.78 -8.99 -7.29
C HIS A 373 -24.10 -8.83 -8.05
N LEU A 374 -25.21 -8.87 -7.32
CA LEU A 374 -26.52 -8.51 -7.86
C LEU A 374 -26.68 -6.99 -7.90
N PHE A 375 -26.80 -6.40 -9.10
CA PHE A 375 -27.11 -4.98 -9.24
C PHE A 375 -28.49 -4.67 -8.63
N ARG A 376 -28.49 -4.14 -7.42
CA ARG A 376 -29.66 -3.63 -6.71
C ARG A 376 -29.48 -2.14 -6.47
N MET A 377 -30.54 -1.38 -6.73
CA MET A 377 -30.62 0.04 -6.46
C MET A 377 -31.66 0.27 -5.37
N GLU A 378 -31.27 1.02 -4.35
CA GLU A 378 -32.10 1.36 -3.20
C GLU A 378 -32.22 2.88 -3.08
N LEU A 379 -33.39 3.32 -2.63
CA LEU A 379 -33.68 4.74 -2.40
C LEU A 379 -34.00 4.90 -0.92
N LEU A 380 -33.07 5.51 -0.19
CA LEU A 380 -33.13 5.64 1.26
C LEU A 380 -33.55 7.08 1.62
N PRO A 381 -34.64 7.26 2.38
CA PRO A 381 -34.99 8.59 2.89
C PRO A 381 -34.02 9.01 3.99
N MET A 382 -33.41 10.19 3.82
CA MET A 382 -32.43 10.73 4.77
C MET A 382 -33.07 11.79 5.67
N ASP A 383 -33.75 12.77 5.08
CA ASP A 383 -34.50 13.86 5.73
C ASP A 383 -35.74 14.24 4.90
N GLU A 384 -36.52 15.26 5.31
CA GLU A 384 -37.77 15.66 4.64
C GLU A 384 -37.63 16.00 3.14
N ASP A 385 -36.46 16.49 2.69
CA ASP A 385 -36.19 16.91 1.31
C ASP A 385 -34.99 16.20 0.67
N GLN A 386 -34.45 15.14 1.30
CA GLN A 386 -33.27 14.42 0.81
C GLN A 386 -33.47 12.91 0.75
N LEU A 387 -33.10 12.35 -0.39
CA LEU A 387 -32.99 10.90 -0.60
C LEU A 387 -31.54 10.56 -0.95
N GLN A 388 -31.09 9.42 -0.46
CA GLN A 388 -29.85 8.79 -0.90
C GLN A 388 -30.20 7.68 -1.88
N LEU A 389 -29.69 7.78 -3.11
CA LEU A 389 -29.68 6.68 -4.06
C LEU A 389 -28.42 5.86 -3.81
N GLN A 390 -28.59 4.58 -3.51
CA GLN A 390 -27.48 3.65 -3.33
C GLN A 390 -27.59 2.51 -4.34
N TRP A 391 -26.48 2.05 -4.88
CA TRP A 391 -26.45 0.88 -5.75
C TRP A 391 -25.22 0.02 -5.53
N ALA A 392 -25.33 -1.25 -5.89
CA ALA A 392 -24.18 -2.16 -5.94
C ALA A 392 -23.19 -1.71 -7.02
N SER A 393 -21.91 -1.58 -6.66
CA SER A 393 -20.84 -1.09 -7.52
C SER A 393 -19.58 -1.95 -7.47
N LEU A 394 -18.77 -1.85 -8.53
CA LEU A 394 -17.44 -2.45 -8.61
C LEU A 394 -16.37 -1.42 -8.22
N PRO A 395 -15.41 -1.76 -7.36
CA PRO A 395 -14.31 -0.86 -7.01
C PRO A 395 -13.55 -0.37 -8.26
N GLY A 396 -13.23 0.93 -8.30
CA GLY A 396 -12.51 1.57 -9.41
C GLY A 396 -13.37 1.91 -10.62
N HIS A 397 -14.61 1.41 -10.72
CA HIS A 397 -15.51 1.76 -11.80
C HIS A 397 -16.09 3.17 -11.61
N VAL A 398 -16.38 3.83 -12.73
CA VAL A 398 -17.07 5.12 -12.76
C VAL A 398 -18.52 4.90 -13.17
N TYR A 399 -19.45 5.37 -12.35
CA TYR A 399 -20.87 5.31 -12.58
C TYR A 399 -21.40 6.68 -12.97
N GLU A 400 -22.12 6.77 -14.08
CA GLU A 400 -22.88 7.95 -14.43
C GLU A 400 -24.27 7.89 -13.79
N VAL A 401 -24.59 8.91 -13.00
CA VAL A 401 -25.91 9.12 -12.43
C VAL A 401 -26.71 9.98 -13.38
N MET A 402 -27.80 9.45 -13.92
CA MET A 402 -28.66 10.14 -14.86
C MET A 402 -30.06 10.37 -14.29
N GLY A 403 -30.61 11.55 -14.53
CA GLY A 403 -31.98 11.92 -14.21
C GLY A 403 -32.86 11.94 -15.45
N LEU A 404 -34.10 11.49 -15.30
CA LEU A 404 -35.12 11.52 -16.34
C LEU A 404 -36.38 12.22 -15.82
N SER A 405 -37.00 13.03 -16.66
CA SER A 405 -38.30 13.66 -16.39
C SER A 405 -39.51 12.72 -16.57
N GLY A 406 -39.27 11.46 -16.92
CA GLY A 406 -40.29 10.44 -17.15
C GLY A 406 -39.69 9.16 -17.74
N LEU A 407 -40.37 8.02 -17.54
CA LEU A 407 -39.98 6.75 -18.18
C LEU A 407 -39.94 6.89 -19.71
N GLY A 408 -38.85 6.42 -20.33
CA GLY A 408 -38.64 6.49 -21.78
C GLY A 408 -38.22 7.87 -22.31
N ARG A 409 -37.99 8.86 -21.45
CA ARG A 409 -37.42 10.15 -21.83
C ARG A 409 -35.90 10.07 -21.95
N THR A 410 -35.30 11.02 -22.66
CA THR A 410 -33.84 11.10 -22.80
C THR A 410 -33.21 11.41 -21.43
N PRO A 411 -32.28 10.56 -20.94
CA PRO A 411 -31.59 10.82 -19.68
C PRO A 411 -30.68 12.03 -19.76
N LYS A 412 -30.55 12.76 -18.66
CA LYS A 412 -29.56 13.83 -18.48
C LYS A 412 -28.57 13.41 -17.39
N ILE A 413 -27.27 13.53 -17.67
CA ILE A 413 -26.23 13.28 -16.68
C ILE A 413 -26.35 14.31 -15.55
N LEU A 414 -26.50 13.82 -14.32
CA LEU A 414 -26.49 14.60 -13.08
C LEU A 414 -25.05 14.69 -12.52
N GLY A 415 -24.26 13.64 -12.70
CA GLY A 415 -22.84 13.60 -12.38
C GLY A 415 -22.28 12.18 -12.47
N THR A 416 -21.06 12.02 -11.99
CA THR A 416 -20.33 10.75 -11.97
C THR A 416 -19.90 10.41 -10.54
N VAL A 417 -19.89 9.13 -10.21
CA VAL A 417 -19.38 8.60 -8.94
C VAL A 417 -18.31 7.56 -9.26
N GLN A 418 -17.10 7.78 -8.75
CA GLN A 418 -16.09 6.74 -8.72
C GLN A 418 -16.36 5.83 -7.52
N ALA A 419 -16.57 4.55 -7.78
CA ALA A 419 -16.85 3.58 -6.75
C ALA A 419 -15.56 3.14 -6.05
N HIS A 420 -15.61 3.07 -4.72
CA HIS A 420 -14.48 2.67 -3.88
C HIS A 420 -14.71 1.32 -3.17
N GLY A 421 -15.86 0.69 -3.39
CA GLY A 421 -16.27 -0.54 -2.71
C GLY A 421 -17.48 -1.17 -3.39
N ARG A 422 -18.13 -2.09 -2.68
CA ARG A 422 -19.30 -2.83 -3.17
C ARG A 422 -20.55 -1.98 -3.35
N TYR A 423 -20.60 -0.78 -2.80
CA TYR A 423 -21.71 0.15 -2.95
C TYR A 423 -21.24 1.57 -3.26
N ALA A 424 -21.98 2.24 -4.15
CA ALA A 424 -21.84 3.64 -4.47
C ALA A 424 -23.13 4.38 -4.14
N GLU A 425 -23.00 5.68 -3.85
CA GLU A 425 -24.09 6.50 -3.35
C GLU A 425 -24.17 7.87 -4.06
N TRP A 426 -25.38 8.39 -4.17
CA TRP A 426 -25.67 9.71 -4.73
C TRP A 426 -26.78 10.41 -3.94
N MET A 427 -26.53 11.65 -3.54
CA MET A 427 -27.51 12.45 -2.80
C MET A 427 -28.43 13.20 -3.75
N ILE A 428 -29.73 13.08 -3.51
CA ILE A 428 -30.80 13.70 -4.29
C ILE A 428 -31.56 14.68 -3.40
N LYS A 429 -31.71 15.91 -3.86
CA LYS A 429 -32.70 16.84 -3.31
C LYS A 429 -34.04 16.60 -3.98
N VAL A 430 -35.08 16.43 -3.18
CA VAL A 430 -36.43 16.12 -3.68
C VAL A 430 -37.28 17.37 -3.67
N ASP A 431 -37.91 17.66 -4.80
CA ASP A 431 -39.11 18.48 -4.82
C ASP A 431 -40.32 17.54 -4.67
N PRO A 432 -41.10 17.61 -3.57
CA PRO A 432 -42.22 16.71 -3.34
C PRO A 432 -43.34 16.86 -4.38
N THR A 433 -43.29 17.88 -5.24
CA THR A 433 -44.25 18.10 -6.32
C THR A 433 -43.81 17.51 -7.66
N GLU A 434 -42.57 17.01 -7.78
CA GLU A 434 -42.02 16.48 -9.02
C GLU A 434 -41.91 14.95 -9.01
N GLN A 435 -42.14 14.33 -10.17
CA GLN A 435 -41.76 12.93 -10.41
C GLN A 435 -40.41 12.90 -11.11
N ALA A 436 -39.43 12.26 -10.48
CA ALA A 436 -38.10 12.05 -11.06
C ALA A 436 -37.82 10.54 -11.18
N PHE A 437 -37.10 10.18 -12.23
CA PHE A 437 -36.59 8.83 -12.42
C PHE A 437 -35.06 8.89 -12.53
N PHE A 438 -34.40 7.84 -12.08
CA PHE A 438 -32.95 7.75 -12.08
C PHE A 438 -32.50 6.51 -12.85
N GLN A 439 -31.40 6.67 -13.57
CA GLN A 439 -30.71 5.59 -14.24
C GLN A 439 -29.24 5.68 -13.88
N ILE A 440 -28.67 4.55 -13.49
CA ILE A 440 -27.25 4.40 -13.23
C ILE A 440 -26.64 3.63 -14.41
N VAL A 441 -25.54 4.14 -14.94
CA VAL A 441 -24.78 3.49 -16.01
C VAL A 441 -23.36 3.26 -15.55
N ASP A 442 -22.96 1.99 -15.46
CA ASP A 442 -21.56 1.62 -15.27
C ASP A 442 -20.76 1.93 -16.54
N ARG A 443 -19.72 2.75 -16.43
CA ARG A 443 -18.81 3.10 -17.53
C ARG A 443 -17.54 2.27 -17.54
N GLY A 444 -17.37 1.37 -16.58
CA GLY A 444 -16.13 0.62 -16.38
C GLY A 444 -15.06 1.43 -15.65
N MET A 445 -13.85 0.90 -15.64
CA MET A 445 -12.68 1.62 -15.14
C MET A 445 -12.29 2.79 -16.08
N PRO A 446 -11.81 3.93 -15.55
CA PRO A 446 -11.47 5.13 -16.31
C PRO A 446 -10.32 4.96 -17.32
#